data_AF-A0A4V5NZK0-F1
#
_entry.id   AF-A0A4V5NZK0-F1
#
_cell.length_a   1.000
_cell.length_b   1.000
_cell.length_c   1.000
_cell.angle_alpha   90.00
_cell.angle_beta   90.00
_cell.angle_gamma   90.00
#
_symmetry.space_group_name_H-M   'P 1'
#
loop_
_entity.id
_entity.type
_entity.pdbx_description
1 polymer ?
#
loop_
_entity_poly.entity_id
_entity_poly.type
_entity_poly.pdbx_seq_one_letter_code
_entity_poly.pdbx_strand_id
1 'polypeptide(L)'
;MKKLLLPTIIILLLAAFKPDSTVLKTITGTVKNKDNGNPIPGVTVSTSGGKVKTSTGADGRYSINIDEKEKTLRFAFIGYAPAIIEINNSKEINVSLAADKADLNEVVVAGYISKSKSISVGSAADATSMLTGKVAGLSPRKGERPTSIKTFDKPGAEALKIEDRHPGKEKPQSNLLTAGEWNDLKNWDFWKDLMNNQDWSAKRSHWAFYTANRVSVTLKSKNQQPLINYSVTALRNGTPLWKAQSNFEGKAELWPSLFNNEKEGLTIVVNAADGKELYKKDFAKNVRKLDITLNRQAESIKNLDVLFMVDATGSMGDEIDYLKSELEDIIGHLNNASPIKTRTGLVFYRDKGDEYVVRDFGFDANLMNVKNNLSKQYASGGGDFEEAVEEAMESAIYQQQWTTQGPAAKLMFMILDAPPHHDQARVKSIQRSVKEAAAKGITMIPVVASGIDKNTEFLMRLMAMGTNGTYVFLTDDSGIGNSHLKPTTGSYQVEQLNALLNRLIRKYAGLDSNVAGELLSSTDK
;
A
#
# COMPACT_ATOMS: atom_id res chain seq x y z
N MET A 1 17.85 -61.23 -1.59
CA MET A 1 16.87 -60.78 -0.57
C MET A 1 16.58 -59.26 -0.57
N LYS A 2 17.05 -58.45 -1.54
CA LYS A 2 16.79 -56.98 -1.58
C LYS A 2 15.77 -56.50 -2.65
N LYS A 3 15.12 -57.40 -3.40
CA LYS A 3 14.18 -57.04 -4.49
C LYS A 3 12.69 -57.17 -4.13
N LEU A 4 12.35 -57.52 -2.88
CA LEU A 4 10.96 -57.71 -2.41
C LEU A 4 10.50 -56.70 -1.34
N LEU A 5 11.34 -55.72 -0.96
CA LEU A 5 11.04 -54.73 0.08
C LEU A 5 10.41 -53.42 -0.44
N LEU A 6 10.52 -53.15 -1.75
CA LEU A 6 9.99 -51.92 -2.35
C LEU A 6 8.46 -51.93 -2.63
N PRO A 7 7.84 -53.03 -3.11
CA PRO A 7 6.38 -53.01 -3.37
C PRO A 7 5.55 -53.08 -2.08
N THR A 8 6.09 -53.62 -0.99
CA THR A 8 5.44 -53.70 0.33
C THR A 8 5.39 -52.35 1.04
N ILE A 9 6.36 -51.46 0.85
CA ILE A 9 6.34 -50.09 1.38
C ILE A 9 5.33 -49.22 0.63
N ILE A 10 5.17 -49.41 -0.68
CA ILE A 10 4.20 -48.67 -1.49
C ILE A 10 2.76 -49.06 -1.14
N ILE A 11 2.49 -50.35 -0.90
CA ILE A 11 1.16 -50.82 -0.48
C ILE A 11 0.81 -50.34 0.95
N LEU A 12 1.80 -50.18 1.83
CA LEU A 12 1.58 -49.61 3.16
C LEU A 12 1.37 -48.09 3.14
N LEU A 13 1.94 -47.37 2.18
CA LEU A 13 1.74 -45.92 2.01
C LEU A 13 0.37 -45.56 1.41
N LEU A 14 -0.20 -46.41 0.54
CA LEU A 14 -1.53 -46.18 -0.04
C LEU A 14 -2.69 -46.48 0.91
N ALA A 15 -2.47 -47.25 1.99
CA ALA A 15 -3.51 -47.59 2.97
C ALA A 15 -3.76 -46.49 4.03
N ALA A 16 -2.98 -45.40 4.02
CA ALA A 16 -3.10 -44.31 5.00
C ALA A 16 -3.98 -43.13 4.55
N PHE A 17 -4.44 -43.10 3.30
CA PHE A 17 -5.37 -42.08 2.83
C PHE A 17 -6.81 -42.47 3.19
N LYS A 18 -7.24 -42.10 4.40
CA LYS A 18 -8.68 -42.04 4.70
C LYS A 18 -9.23 -40.77 4.04
N PRO A 19 -10.16 -40.85 3.06
CA PRO A 19 -10.86 -39.67 2.59
C PRO A 19 -11.61 -39.06 3.77
N ASP A 20 -11.27 -37.83 4.14
CA ASP A 20 -11.98 -37.07 5.17
C ASP A 20 -13.39 -36.79 4.62
N SER A 21 -14.33 -37.65 5.00
CA SER A 21 -15.71 -37.56 4.53
C SER A 21 -16.35 -36.40 5.26
N THR A 22 -16.37 -35.24 4.64
CA THR A 22 -16.92 -34.02 5.21
C THR A 22 -18.44 -34.17 5.30
N VAL A 23 -18.97 -34.36 6.51
CA VAL A 23 -20.41 -34.36 6.75
C VAL A 23 -20.88 -32.91 6.76
N LEU A 24 -21.73 -32.55 5.81
CA LEU A 24 -22.28 -31.20 5.70
C LEU A 24 -23.59 -31.08 6.48
N LYS A 25 -23.68 -30.06 7.33
CA LYS A 25 -24.87 -29.65 8.06
C LYS A 25 -25.47 -28.41 7.38
N THR A 26 -26.73 -28.47 6.99
CA THR A 26 -27.47 -27.28 6.51
C THR A 26 -28.01 -26.49 7.70
N ILE A 27 -27.72 -25.19 7.72
CA ILE A 27 -28.31 -24.22 8.64
C ILE A 27 -29.16 -23.23 7.84
N THR A 28 -30.38 -23.02 8.29
CA THR A 28 -31.30 -22.01 7.73
C THR A 28 -31.58 -20.93 8.76
N GLY A 29 -32.13 -19.80 8.32
CA GLY A 29 -32.57 -18.77 9.25
C GLY A 29 -33.05 -17.52 8.55
N THR A 30 -33.46 -16.53 9.33
CA THR A 30 -33.92 -15.22 8.88
C THR A 30 -33.13 -14.12 9.59
N VAL A 31 -32.71 -13.10 8.83
CA VAL A 31 -32.09 -11.90 9.39
C VAL A 31 -33.05 -10.72 9.31
N LYS A 32 -33.26 -10.05 10.45
CA LYS A 32 -34.15 -8.90 10.59
C LYS A 32 -33.43 -7.71 11.20
N ASN A 33 -33.94 -6.51 10.94
CA ASN A 33 -33.52 -5.30 11.61
C ASN A 33 -34.10 -5.29 13.04
N LYS A 34 -33.24 -5.06 14.03
CA LYS A 34 -33.58 -5.08 15.45
C LYS A 34 -34.54 -3.96 15.85
N ASP A 35 -34.48 -2.82 15.18
CA ASP A 35 -35.24 -1.61 15.51
C ASP A 35 -36.66 -1.62 14.94
N ASN A 36 -36.85 -2.11 13.70
CA ASN A 36 -38.16 -2.09 13.02
C ASN A 36 -38.73 -3.48 12.70
N GLY A 37 -38.00 -4.56 12.95
CA GLY A 37 -38.44 -5.94 12.71
C GLY A 37 -38.53 -6.37 11.25
N ASN A 38 -38.16 -5.49 10.30
CA ASN A 38 -38.22 -5.79 8.87
C ASN A 38 -37.10 -6.77 8.46
N PRO A 39 -37.34 -7.66 7.48
CA PRO A 39 -36.29 -8.51 6.94
C PRO A 39 -35.19 -7.67 6.28
N ILE A 40 -33.94 -8.10 6.43
CA ILE A 40 -32.79 -7.46 5.79
C ILE A 40 -32.33 -8.32 4.61
N PRO A 41 -32.56 -7.89 3.37
CA PRO A 41 -32.02 -8.58 2.19
C PRO A 41 -30.53 -8.26 1.99
N GLY A 42 -29.77 -9.23 1.47
CA GLY A 42 -28.35 -9.05 1.13
C GLY A 42 -27.37 -9.13 2.30
N VAL A 43 -27.81 -9.53 3.50
CA VAL A 43 -26.91 -9.80 4.63
C VAL A 43 -26.01 -10.98 4.26
N THR A 44 -24.70 -10.80 4.36
CA THR A 44 -23.74 -11.88 4.16
C THR A 44 -23.71 -12.76 5.41
N VAL A 45 -23.92 -14.07 5.22
CA VAL A 45 -23.81 -15.10 6.26
C VAL A 45 -22.62 -16.00 5.92
N SER A 46 -21.63 -16.10 6.80
CA SER A 46 -20.41 -16.86 6.53
C SER A 46 -19.92 -17.66 7.73
N THR A 47 -19.18 -18.75 7.49
CA THR A 47 -18.44 -19.45 8.55
C THR A 47 -17.22 -18.66 9.01
N SER A 48 -16.59 -19.12 10.10
CA SER A 48 -15.35 -18.52 10.60
C SER A 48 -14.25 -18.59 9.53
N GLY A 49 -13.62 -17.45 9.21
CA GLY A 49 -12.63 -17.36 8.13
C GLY A 49 -13.22 -17.30 6.71
N GLY A 50 -14.54 -17.26 6.55
CA GLY A 50 -15.20 -16.87 5.30
C GLY A 50 -15.17 -17.89 4.14
N LYS A 51 -14.73 -19.12 4.39
CA LYS A 51 -14.59 -20.17 3.37
C LYS A 51 -15.92 -20.60 2.75
N VAL A 52 -16.98 -20.65 3.56
CA VAL A 52 -18.35 -20.91 3.09
C VAL A 52 -19.20 -19.68 3.40
N LYS A 53 -19.90 -19.15 2.39
CA LYS A 53 -20.77 -17.98 2.53
C LYS A 53 -22.03 -18.09 1.68
N THR A 54 -23.09 -17.45 2.16
CA THR A 54 -24.36 -17.23 1.46
C THR A 54 -24.85 -15.81 1.76
N SER A 55 -25.94 -15.39 1.13
CA SER A 55 -26.59 -14.12 1.42
C SER A 55 -28.08 -14.29 1.67
N THR A 56 -28.68 -13.37 2.43
CA THR A 56 -30.12 -13.37 2.64
C THR A 56 -30.89 -12.91 1.41
N GLY A 57 -32.02 -13.56 1.12
CA GLY A 57 -32.94 -13.18 0.05
C GLY A 57 -33.81 -11.96 0.40
N ALA A 58 -34.73 -11.60 -0.50
CA ALA A 58 -35.63 -10.45 -0.35
C ALA A 58 -36.50 -10.49 0.93
N ASP A 59 -36.79 -11.69 1.43
CA ASP A 59 -37.55 -11.95 2.64
C ASP A 59 -36.66 -12.12 3.90
N GLY A 60 -35.36 -11.86 3.77
CA GLY A 60 -34.37 -11.97 4.84
C GLY A 60 -33.94 -13.40 5.15
N ARG A 61 -34.43 -14.43 4.44
CA ARG A 61 -34.07 -15.83 4.69
C ARG A 61 -32.72 -16.20 4.07
N TYR A 62 -32.01 -17.12 4.70
CA TYR A 62 -30.77 -17.72 4.19
C TYR A 62 -30.74 -19.24 4.42
N SER A 63 -29.90 -19.92 3.63
CA SER A 63 -29.54 -21.33 3.81
C SER A 63 -28.06 -21.51 3.51
N ILE A 64 -27.31 -22.12 4.43
CA ILE A 64 -25.86 -22.34 4.31
C ILE A 64 -25.52 -23.79 4.66
N ASN A 65 -24.70 -24.44 3.83
CA ASN A 65 -24.22 -25.81 4.07
C ASN A 65 -22.79 -25.74 4.61
N ILE A 66 -22.60 -26.12 5.86
CA ILE A 66 -21.33 -25.99 6.58
C ILE A 66 -20.79 -27.36 7.00
N ASP A 67 -19.48 -27.47 7.22
CA ASP A 67 -18.87 -28.63 7.88
C ASP A 67 -19.31 -28.66 9.35
N GLU A 68 -19.59 -29.84 9.91
CA GLU A 68 -19.89 -30.00 11.35
C GLU A 68 -18.79 -29.45 12.29
N LYS A 69 -17.55 -29.30 11.79
CA LYS A 69 -16.42 -28.69 12.52
C LYS A 69 -16.58 -27.18 12.72
N GLU A 70 -17.44 -26.52 11.96
CA GLU A 70 -17.67 -25.07 12.03
C GLU A 70 -18.48 -24.70 13.28
N LYS A 71 -17.96 -23.74 14.05
CA LYS A 71 -18.52 -23.40 15.37
C LYS A 71 -19.30 -22.09 15.40
N THR A 72 -19.11 -21.21 14.43
CA THR A 72 -19.74 -19.89 14.40
C THR A 72 -20.21 -19.50 13.01
N LEU A 73 -21.26 -18.68 12.96
CA LEU A 73 -21.69 -17.94 11.78
C LEU A 73 -21.55 -16.45 12.04
N ARG A 74 -21.01 -15.73 11.06
CA ARG A 74 -20.94 -14.26 11.05
C ARG A 74 -21.96 -13.71 10.08
N PHE A 75 -22.69 -12.70 10.55
CA PHE A 75 -23.72 -11.96 9.82
C PHE A 75 -23.26 -10.51 9.67
N ALA A 76 -23.14 -10.04 8.43
CA ALA A 76 -22.67 -8.69 8.16
C ALA A 76 -23.44 -8.04 7.02
N PHE A 77 -23.78 -6.77 7.22
CA PHE A 77 -24.42 -5.94 6.21
C PHE A 77 -24.05 -4.47 6.46
N ILE A 78 -23.91 -3.70 5.39
CA ILE A 78 -23.50 -2.30 5.47
C ILE A 78 -24.56 -1.50 6.25
N GLY A 79 -24.12 -0.68 7.20
CA GLY A 79 -25.00 0.12 8.06
C GLY A 79 -25.59 -0.65 9.26
N TYR A 80 -25.14 -1.87 9.53
CA TYR A 80 -25.52 -2.67 10.70
C TYR A 80 -24.28 -3.18 11.43
N ALA A 81 -24.35 -3.24 12.76
CA ALA A 81 -23.30 -3.86 13.56
C ALA A 81 -23.24 -5.37 13.25
N PRO A 82 -22.05 -5.94 12.94
CA PRO A 82 -21.93 -7.36 12.62
C PRO A 82 -22.26 -8.22 13.84
N ALA A 83 -22.93 -9.34 13.61
CA ALA A 83 -23.22 -10.33 14.65
C ALA A 83 -22.46 -11.62 14.40
N ILE A 84 -21.88 -12.19 15.45
CA ILE A 84 -21.25 -13.52 15.43
C ILE A 84 -22.07 -14.41 16.36
N ILE A 85 -22.64 -15.48 15.80
CA ILE A 85 -23.53 -16.40 16.51
C ILE A 85 -22.89 -17.79 16.52
N GLU A 86 -22.79 -18.39 17.70
CA GLU A 86 -22.35 -19.77 17.85
C GLU A 86 -23.38 -20.74 17.27
N ILE A 87 -22.90 -21.72 16.51
CA ILE A 87 -23.73 -22.78 15.96
C ILE A 87 -24.05 -23.76 17.08
N ASN A 88 -25.31 -23.77 17.50
CA ASN A 88 -25.80 -24.76 18.46
C ASN A 88 -26.37 -26.00 17.73
N ASN A 89 -26.96 -26.93 18.48
CA ASN A 89 -27.61 -28.12 17.90
C ASN A 89 -28.88 -27.81 17.08
N SER A 90 -29.31 -26.54 16.99
CA SER A 90 -30.39 -26.14 16.10
C SER A 90 -29.95 -26.17 14.64
N LYS A 91 -30.90 -26.48 13.74
CA LYS A 91 -30.75 -26.29 12.28
C LYS A 91 -31.26 -24.92 11.82
N GLU A 92 -31.86 -24.16 12.73
CA GLU A 92 -32.40 -22.83 12.46
C GLU A 92 -31.78 -21.78 13.40
N ILE A 93 -31.22 -20.72 12.83
CA ILE A 93 -30.60 -19.60 13.55
C ILE A 93 -31.17 -18.27 13.01
N ASN A 94 -32.02 -17.61 13.79
CA ASN A 94 -32.58 -16.31 13.43
C ASN A 94 -31.77 -15.19 14.11
N VAL A 95 -31.50 -14.10 13.37
CA VAL A 95 -30.61 -13.01 13.83
C VAL A 95 -31.28 -11.66 13.67
N SER A 96 -31.20 -10.82 14.70
CA SER A 96 -31.64 -9.42 14.64
C SER A 96 -30.43 -8.50 14.69
N LEU A 97 -30.13 -7.80 13.59
CA LEU A 97 -29.00 -6.87 13.50
C LEU A 97 -29.44 -5.46 13.91
N ALA A 98 -28.65 -4.80 14.75
CA ALA A 98 -28.85 -3.41 15.11
C ALA A 98 -28.24 -2.50 14.04
N ALA A 99 -28.94 -1.41 13.68
CA ALA A 99 -28.37 -0.38 12.84
C ALA A 99 -27.14 0.22 13.53
N ASP A 100 -26.06 0.40 12.78
CA ASP A 100 -24.84 1.00 13.28
C ASP A 100 -25.03 2.53 13.36
N LYS A 101 -25.54 3.01 14.49
CA LYS A 101 -25.72 4.44 14.78
C LYS A 101 -24.38 5.02 15.21
N ALA A 102 -23.52 5.30 14.22
CA ALA A 102 -22.45 6.26 14.42
C ALA A 102 -23.09 7.64 14.61
N ASP A 103 -23.10 8.12 15.86
CA ASP A 103 -23.59 9.45 16.20
C ASP A 103 -22.88 10.52 15.33
N LEU A 104 -23.67 11.20 14.51
CA LEU A 104 -23.29 12.39 13.77
C LEU A 104 -23.14 13.56 14.76
N ASN A 105 -21.97 13.69 15.40
CA ASN A 105 -21.64 14.91 16.12
C ASN A 105 -20.75 15.82 15.28
N GLU A 106 -21.39 16.93 14.92
CA GLU A 106 -20.90 18.14 14.30
C GLU A 106 -19.59 18.65 14.92
N VAL A 107 -18.68 19.07 14.05
CA VAL A 107 -17.33 19.53 14.37
C VAL A 107 -17.40 20.86 15.14
N VAL A 108 -17.03 20.84 16.42
CA VAL A 108 -16.56 22.04 17.13
C VAL A 108 -15.05 21.92 17.30
N VAL A 109 -14.32 22.69 16.50
CA VAL A 109 -12.87 22.86 16.60
C VAL A 109 -12.56 23.67 17.86
N ALA A 110 -12.02 23.02 18.88
CA ALA A 110 -11.31 23.67 19.96
C ALA A 110 -9.81 23.37 19.82
N GLY A 111 -9.04 24.41 19.48
CA GLY A 111 -7.61 24.30 19.25
C GLY A 111 -6.82 23.85 20.47
N TYR A 112 -5.94 22.88 20.29
CA TYR A 112 -4.82 22.61 21.19
C TYR A 112 -3.53 23.13 20.56
N ILE A 113 -3.02 24.23 21.12
CA ILE A 113 -1.63 24.64 20.94
C ILE A 113 -0.79 23.73 21.84
N SER A 114 -0.16 22.72 21.27
CA SER A 114 0.87 21.94 21.94
C SER A 114 2.19 22.72 21.89
N LYS A 115 2.50 23.47 22.94
CA LYS A 115 3.87 23.97 23.16
C LYS A 115 4.78 22.79 23.50
N SER A 116 5.74 22.51 22.63
CA SER A 116 6.86 21.62 22.93
C SER A 116 7.69 22.21 24.07
N LYS A 117 7.86 21.43 25.14
CA LYS A 117 8.90 21.67 26.14
C LYS A 117 9.88 20.51 26.01
N SER A 118 11.05 20.82 25.47
CA SER A 118 12.19 19.92 25.37
C SER A 118 12.59 19.43 26.77
N ILE A 119 12.61 18.12 26.97
CA ILE A 119 13.34 17.51 28.08
C ILE A 119 14.64 16.98 27.49
N SER A 120 15.69 17.77 27.71
CA SER A 120 17.08 17.36 27.52
C SER A 120 17.40 16.30 28.56
N VAL A 121 17.70 15.07 28.13
CA VAL A 121 18.13 14.01 29.04
C VAL A 121 19.62 14.21 29.32
N GLY A 122 19.89 15.02 30.34
CA GLY A 122 21.20 15.09 30.99
C GLY A 122 21.39 13.91 31.94
N SER A 123 22.63 13.46 32.03
CA SER A 123 23.11 12.25 32.71
C SER A 123 22.56 11.98 34.13
N ALA A 124 22.59 10.70 34.50
CA ALA A 124 22.08 10.12 35.74
C ALA A 124 22.58 10.79 37.03
N ALA A 125 21.66 11.37 37.79
CA ALA A 125 21.56 11.40 39.26
C ALA A 125 20.28 12.18 39.64
N ASP A 126 19.63 11.81 40.74
CA ASP A 126 18.55 12.56 41.41
C ASP A 126 17.11 12.46 40.86
N ALA A 127 16.61 11.23 40.75
CA ALA A 127 15.17 10.96 40.72
C ALA A 127 14.62 10.81 42.16
N THR A 128 14.37 11.90 42.89
CA THR A 128 13.60 11.83 44.16
C THR A 128 12.87 13.11 44.59
N SER A 129 12.52 14.04 43.70
CA SER A 129 11.94 15.32 44.15
C SER A 129 11.08 16.08 43.11
N MET A 130 10.09 15.44 42.50
CA MET A 130 8.96 16.16 41.86
C MET A 130 7.65 15.37 42.07
N LEU A 131 7.13 15.39 43.30
CA LEU A 131 5.95 16.18 43.74
C LEU A 131 4.62 15.65 43.17
N THR A 132 3.92 14.72 43.85
CA THR A 132 2.93 14.98 44.92
C THR A 132 2.05 16.21 44.71
N GLY A 133 0.89 16.02 44.09
CA GLY A 133 -0.21 16.98 44.10
C GLY A 133 -1.06 16.84 45.37
N LYS A 134 -1.14 17.92 46.14
CA LYS A 134 -2.00 18.11 47.32
C LYS A 134 -3.49 18.12 46.93
N VAL A 135 -4.31 17.35 47.65
CA VAL A 135 -5.75 17.60 47.80
C VAL A 135 -5.99 18.63 48.91
N ALA A 136 -6.95 19.53 48.67
CA ALA A 136 -7.38 20.56 49.62
C ALA A 136 -8.23 19.94 50.74
N GLY A 137 -7.97 20.30 52.01
CA GLY A 137 -8.92 20.03 53.10
C GLY A 137 -8.39 19.54 54.46
N LEU A 138 -7.08 19.56 54.75
CA LEU A 138 -6.59 19.22 56.10
C LEU A 138 -5.40 20.11 56.52
N SER A 139 -5.57 20.89 57.59
CA SER A 139 -4.47 21.57 58.29
C SER A 139 -3.68 20.55 59.14
N PRO A 140 -2.35 20.44 59.00
CA PRO A 140 -1.56 19.57 59.85
C PRO A 140 -1.30 20.20 61.22
N ARG A 141 -1.64 19.50 62.30
CA ARG A 141 -1.11 19.75 63.64
C ARG A 141 0.38 19.35 63.68
N LYS A 142 1.18 20.20 64.29
CA LYS A 142 2.62 20.07 64.49
C LYS A 142 2.91 19.17 65.70
N GLY A 143 3.82 18.21 65.51
CA GLY A 143 4.55 17.55 66.60
C GLY A 143 4.25 16.06 66.74
N GLU A 144 5.14 15.24 66.18
CA GLU A 144 5.72 14.03 66.79
C GLU A 144 6.54 13.27 65.74
N ARG A 145 7.85 13.15 65.97
CA ARG A 145 8.66 12.00 65.54
C ARG A 145 8.82 11.18 66.82
N PRO A 146 8.65 9.84 66.81
CA PRO A 146 9.71 9.04 66.21
C PRO A 146 9.29 7.66 65.64
N THR A 147 10.16 7.17 64.75
CA THR A 147 10.60 5.78 64.58
C THR A 147 9.57 4.65 64.48
N SER A 148 9.50 4.07 63.28
CA SER A 148 9.47 2.61 63.05
C SER A 148 9.77 2.44 61.54
N ILE A 149 10.26 1.32 61.04
CA ILE A 149 9.46 0.11 60.89
C ILE A 149 10.40 -1.06 60.61
N LYS A 150 10.25 -2.08 61.46
CA LYS A 150 10.76 -3.44 61.28
C LYS A 150 10.14 -4.04 60.01
N THR A 151 10.97 -4.78 59.30
CA THR A 151 10.59 -5.71 58.23
C THR A 151 9.38 -6.57 58.62
N PHE A 152 8.33 -6.48 57.80
CA PHE A 152 7.21 -7.41 57.77
C PHE A 152 7.16 -8.01 56.38
N ASP A 153 7.59 -9.26 56.26
CA ASP A 153 7.22 -10.15 55.14
C ASP A 153 5.76 -10.56 55.32
N LYS A 154 4.91 -10.32 54.30
CA LYS A 154 3.61 -10.98 54.10
C LYS A 154 3.12 -10.79 52.65
N PRO A 155 2.19 -11.64 52.17
CA PRO A 155 2.29 -12.31 50.88
C PRO A 155 1.25 -11.81 49.86
N GLY A 156 1.48 -12.11 48.58
CA GLY A 156 0.44 -12.15 47.56
C GLY A 156 0.06 -10.78 46.97
N ALA A 157 0.69 -10.44 45.85
CA ALA A 157 0.00 -9.76 44.76
C ALA A 157 0.24 -10.63 43.53
N GLU A 158 -0.72 -11.51 43.23
CA GLU A 158 -0.85 -12.06 41.88
C GLU A 158 -0.92 -10.88 40.93
N ALA A 159 0.12 -10.73 40.11
CA ALA A 159 0.06 -9.86 38.97
C ALA A 159 -1.15 -10.32 38.13
N LEU A 160 -2.11 -9.42 37.95
CA LEU A 160 -3.11 -9.53 36.90
C LEU A 160 -2.36 -9.70 35.58
N LYS A 161 -2.19 -10.95 35.16
CA LYS A 161 -1.86 -11.29 33.78
C LYS A 161 -3.06 -10.84 32.96
N ILE A 162 -2.93 -9.68 32.34
CA ILE A 162 -3.67 -9.42 31.11
C ILE A 162 -3.07 -10.43 30.11
N GLU A 163 -3.74 -11.56 29.93
CA GLU A 163 -3.50 -12.40 28.77
C GLU A 163 -3.89 -11.57 27.56
N ASP A 164 -2.89 -11.03 26.85
CA ASP A 164 -3.06 -10.58 25.48
C ASP A 164 -3.68 -11.73 24.69
N ARG A 165 -4.96 -11.57 24.34
CA ARG A 165 -5.62 -12.44 23.36
C ARG A 165 -5.04 -12.12 21.99
N HIS A 166 -3.83 -12.59 21.73
CA HIS A 166 -3.35 -12.75 20.36
C HIS A 166 -4.10 -13.94 19.75
N PRO A 167 -4.93 -13.75 18.71
CA PRO A 167 -5.29 -14.87 17.85
C PRO A 167 -3.98 -15.43 17.28
N GLY A 168 -3.84 -16.76 17.25
CA GLY A 168 -2.58 -17.45 16.98
C GLY A 168 -1.83 -16.85 15.78
N LYS A 169 -0.58 -16.42 16.00
CA LYS A 169 0.30 -15.93 14.93
C LYS A 169 0.49 -17.05 13.91
N GLU A 170 -0.28 -17.02 12.83
CA GLU A 170 0.07 -17.77 11.63
C GLU A 170 1.49 -17.37 11.23
N LYS A 171 2.30 -18.33 10.81
CA LYS A 171 3.64 -18.01 10.32
C LYS A 171 3.48 -17.12 9.08
N PRO A 172 4.31 -16.08 8.89
CA PRO A 172 4.30 -15.30 7.67
C PRO A 172 4.29 -16.20 6.43
N GLN A 173 3.27 -16.03 5.59
CA GLN A 173 3.05 -16.72 4.32
C GLN A 173 2.63 -15.67 3.29
N SER A 174 2.89 -15.93 2.01
CA SER A 174 2.38 -15.08 0.94
C SER A 174 0.86 -15.21 0.78
N ASN A 175 0.24 -14.24 0.12
CA ASN A 175 -1.21 -14.11 -0.12
C ASN A 175 -2.04 -13.73 1.10
N LEU A 176 -1.44 -13.15 2.15
CA LEU A 176 -2.13 -12.79 3.38
C LEU A 176 -2.47 -11.29 3.45
N LEU A 177 -1.53 -10.43 3.05
CA LEU A 177 -1.76 -8.98 3.09
C LEU A 177 -2.80 -8.58 2.05
N THR A 178 -3.65 -7.62 2.40
CA THR A 178 -4.69 -7.07 1.51
C THR A 178 -4.40 -5.60 1.21
N ALA A 179 -4.68 -5.17 -0.02
CA ALA A 179 -4.39 -3.83 -0.49
C ALA A 179 -5.42 -3.31 -1.49
N GLY A 180 -5.47 -1.98 -1.64
CA GLY A 180 -6.23 -1.29 -2.68
C GLY A 180 -5.32 -0.50 -3.63
N GLU A 181 -5.81 -0.24 -4.85
CA GLU A 181 -5.18 0.65 -5.85
C GLU A 181 -6.01 1.91 -6.03
N TRP A 182 -5.35 3.06 -6.15
CA TRP A 182 -5.95 4.30 -6.61
C TRP A 182 -5.08 4.99 -7.66
N ASN A 183 -5.67 5.33 -8.80
CA ASN A 183 -4.98 6.03 -9.87
C ASN A 183 -5.59 7.42 -10.08
N ASP A 184 -4.92 8.46 -9.58
CA ASP A 184 -5.36 9.85 -9.70
C ASP A 184 -5.38 10.36 -11.15
N LEU A 185 -4.52 9.83 -12.03
CA LEU A 185 -4.49 10.24 -13.44
C LEU A 185 -5.72 9.79 -14.20
N LYS A 186 -6.29 8.64 -13.82
CA LYS A 186 -7.57 8.11 -14.32
C LYS A 186 -8.79 8.75 -13.64
N ASN A 187 -8.62 9.24 -12.41
CA ASN A 187 -9.68 9.88 -11.61
C ASN A 187 -9.40 11.38 -11.42
N TRP A 188 -9.10 12.07 -12.52
CA TRP A 188 -8.58 13.45 -12.44
C TRP A 188 -9.57 14.46 -11.88
N ASP A 189 -10.87 14.28 -12.13
CA ASP A 189 -11.91 15.15 -11.57
C ASP A 189 -11.95 15.05 -10.04
N PHE A 190 -11.88 13.82 -9.50
CA PHE A 190 -11.74 13.59 -8.07
C PHE A 190 -10.52 14.31 -7.50
N TRP A 191 -9.35 14.22 -8.16
CA TRP A 191 -8.15 14.91 -7.70
C TRP A 191 -8.32 16.44 -7.69
N LYS A 192 -8.91 17.02 -8.75
CA LYS A 192 -9.16 18.46 -8.80
C LYS A 192 -10.09 18.92 -7.67
N ASP A 193 -11.16 18.17 -7.42
CA ASP A 193 -12.13 18.49 -6.36
C ASP A 193 -11.47 18.38 -4.98
N LEU A 194 -10.68 17.33 -4.77
CA LEU A 194 -9.87 17.17 -3.56
C LEU A 194 -8.93 18.36 -3.35
N MET A 195 -8.28 18.87 -4.40
CA MET A 195 -7.38 20.02 -4.33
C MET A 195 -8.08 21.37 -4.10
N ASN A 196 -9.41 21.41 -4.19
CA ASN A 196 -10.23 22.57 -3.84
C ASN A 196 -10.65 22.55 -2.36
N ASN A 197 -10.53 21.40 -1.67
CA ASN A 197 -10.76 21.29 -0.23
C ASN A 197 -9.63 22.00 0.55
N GLN A 198 -9.97 22.81 1.56
CA GLN A 198 -9.02 23.60 2.33
C GLN A 198 -7.94 22.72 3.00
N ASP A 199 -8.30 21.56 3.56
CA ASP A 199 -7.36 20.68 4.28
C ASP A 199 -6.29 20.08 3.36
N TRP A 200 -6.69 19.76 2.13
CA TRP A 200 -5.79 19.21 1.11
C TRP A 200 -5.01 20.31 0.39
N SER A 201 -5.61 21.48 0.25
CA SER A 201 -4.95 22.65 -0.34
C SER A 201 -3.71 23.07 0.45
N ALA A 202 -3.74 22.95 1.79
CA ALA A 202 -2.62 23.27 2.68
C ALA A 202 -1.43 22.32 2.49
N LYS A 203 -1.67 21.06 2.11
CA LYS A 203 -0.60 20.07 1.84
C LYS A 203 0.23 20.41 0.62
N ARG A 204 -0.35 21.10 -0.37
CA ARG A 204 0.39 21.66 -1.51
C ARG A 204 1.51 22.60 -1.06
N SER A 205 1.22 23.45 -0.07
CA SER A 205 2.20 24.38 0.48
C SER A 205 3.27 23.67 1.30
N HIS A 206 2.90 22.60 2.01
CA HIS A 206 3.83 21.81 2.81
C HIS A 206 4.92 21.16 1.94
N TRP A 207 4.56 20.50 0.83
CA TRP A 207 5.54 19.85 -0.05
C TRP A 207 6.01 20.72 -1.24
N ALA A 208 5.37 21.87 -1.47
CA ALA A 208 5.58 22.75 -2.62
C ALA A 208 5.32 22.09 -4.00
N PHE A 209 4.21 21.35 -4.13
CA PHE A 209 3.78 20.70 -5.38
C PHE A 209 2.49 21.32 -5.95
N TYR A 210 2.48 21.59 -7.25
CA TYR A 210 1.39 22.25 -7.99
C TYR A 210 0.99 21.44 -9.23
N THR A 211 -0.10 20.68 -9.13
CA THR A 211 -0.56 19.78 -10.21
C THR A 211 -1.37 20.49 -11.31
N ALA A 212 -1.53 21.80 -11.22
CA ALA A 212 -2.50 22.56 -12.01
C ALA A 212 -2.15 22.69 -13.50
N ASN A 213 -0.90 22.47 -13.93
CA ASN A 213 -0.45 22.61 -15.33
C ASN A 213 -0.02 21.28 -15.97
N ARG A 214 -0.76 20.20 -15.66
CA ARG A 214 -0.61 18.90 -16.32
C ARG A 214 -0.82 19.01 -17.84
N VAL A 215 0.09 18.40 -18.60
CA VAL A 215 -0.04 18.16 -20.04
C VAL A 215 0.09 16.65 -20.31
N SER A 216 -1.00 16.03 -20.76
CA SER A 216 -1.01 14.60 -21.10
C SER A 216 -0.74 14.42 -22.60
N VAL A 217 0.35 13.73 -22.95
CA VAL A 217 0.74 13.49 -24.34
C VAL A 217 0.56 12.01 -24.68
N THR A 218 -0.18 11.70 -25.74
CA THR A 218 -0.31 10.33 -26.28
C THR A 218 0.47 10.22 -27.58
N LEU A 219 1.37 9.26 -27.69
CA LEU A 219 2.15 8.98 -28.89
C LEU A 219 1.68 7.69 -29.54
N LYS A 220 1.35 7.76 -30.84
CA LYS A 220 0.90 6.62 -31.63
C LYS A 220 1.65 6.53 -32.96
N SER A 221 1.78 5.31 -33.47
CA SER A 221 2.18 5.05 -34.85
C SER A 221 1.05 5.41 -35.82
N LYS A 222 1.34 5.42 -37.13
CA LYS A 222 0.30 5.54 -38.18
C LYS A 222 -0.80 4.48 -38.06
N ASN A 223 -0.47 3.30 -37.54
CA ASN A 223 -1.42 2.20 -37.34
C ASN A 223 -2.12 2.26 -35.96
N GLN A 224 -2.12 3.43 -35.30
CA GLN A 224 -2.72 3.68 -33.99
C GLN A 224 -2.14 2.87 -32.82
N GLN A 225 -1.07 2.11 -33.05
CA GLN A 225 -0.35 1.38 -31.99
C GLN A 225 0.46 2.34 -31.11
N PRO A 226 0.54 2.11 -29.79
CA PRO A 226 1.26 2.98 -28.87
C PRO A 226 2.76 2.99 -29.16
N LEU A 227 3.38 4.16 -29.04
CA LEU A 227 4.84 4.33 -29.17
C LEU A 227 5.46 4.47 -27.79
N ILE A 228 6.27 3.50 -27.40
CA ILE A 228 6.83 3.33 -26.05
C ILE A 228 8.27 3.88 -25.95
N ASN A 229 8.68 4.34 -24.77
CA ASN A 229 10.02 4.87 -24.47
C ASN A 229 10.48 6.07 -25.32
N TYR A 230 9.56 6.81 -25.95
CA TYR A 230 9.90 8.07 -26.61
C TYR A 230 9.99 9.19 -25.58
N SER A 231 11.01 10.03 -25.69
CA SER A 231 11.21 11.17 -24.80
C SER A 231 10.27 12.30 -25.20
N VAL A 232 9.50 12.80 -24.24
CA VAL A 232 8.65 13.99 -24.40
C VAL A 232 9.12 15.06 -23.43
N THR A 233 9.43 16.24 -23.94
CA THR A 233 9.97 17.35 -23.15
C THR A 233 9.08 18.57 -23.30
N ALA A 234 8.71 19.19 -22.19
CA ALA A 234 8.14 20.52 -22.13
C ALA A 234 9.26 21.54 -21.88
N LEU A 235 9.37 22.53 -22.77
CA LEU A 235 10.34 23.62 -22.68
C LEU A 235 9.63 24.97 -22.58
N ARG A 236 10.32 25.94 -21.98
CA ARG A 236 9.95 27.36 -22.02
C ARG A 236 11.20 28.15 -22.42
N ASN A 237 11.10 28.92 -23.50
CA ASN A 237 12.23 29.70 -24.05
C ASN A 237 13.50 28.85 -24.26
N GLY A 238 13.34 27.59 -24.68
CA GLY A 238 14.45 26.65 -24.87
C GLY A 238 14.94 25.95 -23.60
N THR A 239 14.49 26.35 -22.40
CA THR A 239 14.84 25.70 -21.14
C THR A 239 13.90 24.52 -20.86
N PRO A 240 14.41 23.30 -20.60
CA PRO A 240 13.58 22.15 -20.27
C PRO A 240 12.97 22.27 -18.86
N LEU A 241 11.64 22.33 -18.79
CA LEU A 241 10.89 22.38 -17.54
C LEU A 241 10.60 20.98 -17.01
N TRP A 242 10.17 20.07 -17.89
CA TRP A 242 9.84 18.69 -17.56
C TRP A 242 10.18 17.77 -18.72
N LYS A 243 10.64 16.55 -18.42
CA LYS A 243 10.89 15.49 -19.39
C LYS A 243 10.28 14.20 -18.86
N ALA A 244 9.61 13.46 -19.72
CA ALA A 244 9.05 12.14 -19.42
C ALA A 244 9.29 11.18 -20.59
N GLN A 245 9.18 9.87 -20.35
CA GLN A 245 9.10 8.87 -21.41
C GLN A 245 7.68 8.34 -21.57
N SER A 246 7.27 8.03 -22.80
CA SER A 246 5.98 7.37 -23.04
C SER A 246 5.95 5.94 -22.49
N ASN A 247 4.87 5.60 -21.77
CA ASN A 247 4.64 4.27 -21.20
C ASN A 247 4.12 3.26 -22.24
N PHE A 248 3.71 2.06 -21.78
CA PHE A 248 3.14 1.00 -22.61
C PHE A 248 1.84 1.38 -23.37
N GLU A 249 1.12 2.41 -22.92
CA GLU A 249 -0.04 2.99 -23.62
C GLU A 249 0.35 4.12 -24.59
N GLY A 250 1.65 4.43 -24.72
CA GLY A 250 2.14 5.58 -25.46
C GLY A 250 1.96 6.91 -24.73
N LYS A 251 1.59 6.90 -23.44
CA LYS A 251 1.30 8.12 -22.67
C LYS A 251 2.54 8.64 -21.93
N ALA A 252 2.76 9.94 -22.01
CA ALA A 252 3.73 10.69 -21.21
C ALA A 252 3.04 11.87 -20.53
N GLU A 253 3.13 11.94 -19.21
CA GLU A 253 2.59 13.04 -18.42
C GLU A 253 3.67 14.09 -18.16
N LEU A 254 3.39 15.34 -18.50
CA LEU A 254 4.31 16.45 -18.30
C LEU A 254 3.77 17.39 -17.23
N TRP A 255 4.68 17.84 -16.36
CA TRP A 255 4.37 18.73 -15.24
C TRP A 255 5.29 19.96 -15.25
N PRO A 256 5.17 20.83 -16.28
CA PRO A 256 6.06 21.98 -16.49
C PRO A 256 6.08 22.99 -15.34
N SER A 257 5.08 22.94 -14.46
CA SER A 257 4.90 23.86 -13.34
C SER A 257 4.73 23.12 -12.01
N LEU A 258 5.21 21.87 -11.91
CA LEU A 258 4.99 21.06 -10.71
C LEU A 258 5.55 21.72 -9.46
N PHE A 259 6.64 22.48 -9.59
CA PHE A 259 7.37 23.09 -8.48
C PHE A 259 7.41 24.62 -8.53
N ASN A 260 6.88 25.22 -9.60
CA ASN A 260 6.78 26.67 -9.78
C ASN A 260 5.45 27.01 -10.47
N ASN A 261 4.58 27.83 -9.86
CA ASN A 261 3.21 28.10 -10.33
C ASN A 261 3.13 29.00 -11.59
N GLU A 262 4.07 28.89 -12.52
CA GLU A 262 4.19 29.71 -13.75
C GLU A 262 3.31 29.16 -14.88
N LYS A 263 2.56 30.01 -15.58
CA LYS A 263 1.38 29.60 -16.37
C LYS A 263 1.40 29.90 -17.88
N GLU A 264 2.51 30.32 -18.48
CA GLU A 264 2.49 30.79 -19.88
C GLU A 264 3.64 30.25 -20.74
N GLY A 265 3.31 29.98 -22.02
CA GLY A 265 4.23 29.58 -23.09
C GLY A 265 4.92 28.22 -22.90
N LEU A 266 4.59 27.24 -23.74
CA LEU A 266 5.28 25.93 -23.75
C LEU A 266 5.64 25.50 -25.17
N THR A 267 6.84 24.96 -25.33
CA THR A 267 7.22 24.15 -26.50
C THR A 267 7.19 22.68 -26.09
N ILE A 268 6.48 21.84 -26.83
CA ILE A 268 6.53 20.39 -26.65
C ILE A 268 7.41 19.79 -27.74
N VAL A 269 8.43 19.03 -27.32
CA VAL A 269 9.36 18.31 -28.19
C VAL A 269 9.23 16.81 -27.93
N VAL A 270 9.16 16.01 -28.99
CA VAL A 270 9.27 14.55 -28.92
C VAL A 270 10.54 14.10 -29.61
N ASN A 271 11.36 13.35 -28.90
CA ASN A 271 12.58 12.75 -29.42
C ASN A 271 12.45 11.22 -29.41
N ALA A 272 13.05 10.59 -30.43
CA ALA A 272 13.30 9.15 -30.41
C ALA A 272 14.31 8.77 -29.31
N ALA A 273 14.43 7.47 -29.05
CA ALA A 273 15.39 6.94 -28.07
C ALA A 273 16.86 7.27 -28.41
N ASP A 274 17.18 7.44 -29.70
CA ASP A 274 18.49 7.88 -30.20
C ASP A 274 18.71 9.40 -30.09
N GLY A 275 17.75 10.14 -29.54
CA GLY A 275 17.81 11.59 -29.37
C GLY A 275 17.34 12.40 -30.59
N LYS A 276 16.98 11.75 -31.71
CA LYS A 276 16.49 12.46 -32.90
C LYS A 276 15.15 13.14 -32.62
N GLU A 277 15.06 14.44 -32.91
CA GLU A 277 13.80 15.18 -32.85
C GLU A 277 12.82 14.67 -33.91
N LEU A 278 11.61 14.32 -33.47
CA LEU A 278 10.53 13.79 -34.31
C LEU A 278 9.34 14.72 -34.39
N TYR A 279 9.18 15.59 -33.40
CA TYR A 279 8.08 16.54 -33.31
C TYR A 279 8.52 17.72 -32.45
N LYS A 280 8.10 18.92 -32.86
CA LYS A 280 8.24 20.15 -32.07
C LYS A 280 7.05 21.05 -32.37
N LYS A 281 6.42 21.57 -31.31
CA LYS A 281 5.33 22.54 -31.45
C LYS A 281 5.30 23.53 -30.30
N ASP A 282 5.19 24.80 -30.65
CA ASP A 282 5.00 25.90 -29.72
C ASP A 282 3.52 26.13 -29.41
N PHE A 283 3.23 26.39 -28.14
CA PHE A 283 1.90 26.67 -27.62
C PHE A 283 1.92 28.00 -26.88
N ALA A 284 1.27 29.01 -27.47
CA ALA A 284 1.11 30.34 -26.87
C ALA A 284 0.15 30.33 -25.67
N LYS A 285 -0.72 29.31 -25.56
CA LYS A 285 -1.69 29.13 -24.45
C LYS A 285 -1.48 27.77 -23.80
N ASN A 286 -2.07 27.59 -22.61
CA ASN A 286 -2.01 26.33 -21.87
C ASN A 286 -2.59 25.16 -22.70
N VAL A 287 -1.76 24.15 -22.94
CA VAL A 287 -2.15 22.87 -23.53
C VAL A 287 -2.40 21.86 -22.42
N ARG A 288 -3.47 21.06 -22.54
CA ARG A 288 -3.85 20.05 -21.54
C ARG A 288 -3.66 18.62 -22.01
N LYS A 289 -3.98 18.39 -23.28
CA LYS A 289 -3.90 17.08 -23.92
C LYS A 289 -3.33 17.26 -25.33
N LEU A 290 -2.49 16.32 -25.75
CA LEU A 290 -1.91 16.31 -27.08
C LEU A 290 -1.79 14.88 -27.60
N ASP A 291 -2.50 14.55 -28.65
CA ASP A 291 -2.38 13.26 -29.34
C ASP A 291 -1.49 13.45 -30.58
N ILE A 292 -0.35 12.75 -30.63
CA ILE A 292 0.66 12.88 -31.70
C ILE A 292 0.80 11.54 -32.42
N THR A 293 0.64 11.58 -33.74
CA THR A 293 0.92 10.44 -34.61
C THR A 293 2.28 10.60 -35.27
N LEU A 294 3.18 9.62 -35.11
CA LEU A 294 4.52 9.62 -35.70
C LEU A 294 4.66 8.50 -36.73
N ASN A 295 5.47 8.74 -37.77
CA ASN A 295 5.84 7.74 -38.76
C ASN A 295 6.92 6.79 -38.21
N ARG A 296 6.56 6.00 -37.19
CA ARG A 296 7.43 5.04 -36.50
C ARG A 296 6.68 3.72 -36.31
N GLN A 297 7.44 2.63 -36.27
CA GLN A 297 6.89 1.32 -35.94
C GLN A 297 6.77 1.19 -34.43
N ALA A 298 5.67 0.58 -33.96
CA ALA A 298 5.49 0.25 -32.56
C ALA A 298 6.32 -1.00 -32.20
N GLU A 299 6.87 -1.00 -30.99
CA GLU A 299 7.64 -2.10 -30.43
C GLU A 299 6.96 -2.61 -29.16
N SER A 300 7.17 -3.88 -28.83
CA SER A 300 6.74 -4.46 -27.55
C SER A 300 7.87 -4.32 -26.52
N ILE A 301 7.53 -4.13 -25.24
CA ILE A 301 8.50 -4.19 -24.13
C ILE A 301 9.30 -5.50 -24.19
N LYS A 302 10.62 -5.40 -24.08
CA LYS A 302 11.55 -6.54 -24.08
C LYS A 302 12.34 -6.68 -22.79
N ASN A 303 12.48 -5.59 -22.02
CA ASN A 303 13.16 -5.57 -20.75
C ASN A 303 12.21 -5.09 -19.65
N LEU A 304 12.26 -5.72 -18.48
CA LEU A 304 11.47 -5.33 -17.31
C LEU A 304 12.41 -5.18 -16.11
N ASP A 305 12.51 -3.94 -15.64
CA ASP A 305 13.22 -3.61 -14.40
C ASP A 305 12.17 -3.40 -13.30
N VAL A 306 12.21 -4.23 -12.26
CA VAL A 306 11.36 -4.05 -11.07
C VAL A 306 12.26 -3.78 -9.88
N LEU A 307 12.15 -2.61 -9.27
CA LEU A 307 12.88 -2.25 -8.07
C LEU A 307 11.92 -2.18 -6.89
N PHE A 308 12.27 -2.85 -5.79
CA PHE A 308 11.61 -2.67 -4.50
C PHE A 308 12.50 -1.81 -3.61
N MET A 309 11.98 -0.64 -3.27
CA MET A 309 12.53 0.27 -2.27
C MET A 309 11.71 0.06 -1.00
N VAL A 310 12.33 -0.43 0.07
CA VAL A 310 11.63 -0.95 1.25
C VAL A 310 12.18 -0.31 2.51
N ASP A 311 11.26 0.27 3.27
CA ASP A 311 11.45 0.67 4.65
C ASP A 311 11.76 -0.55 5.53
N ALA A 312 12.84 -0.45 6.31
CA ALA A 312 13.30 -1.50 7.22
C ALA A 312 13.53 -0.97 8.64
N THR A 313 12.88 0.12 9.04
CA THR A 313 12.90 0.62 10.42
C THR A 313 12.09 -0.27 11.35
N GLY A 314 12.15 0.03 12.66
CA GLY A 314 11.44 -0.75 13.67
C GLY A 314 9.91 -0.71 13.58
N SER A 315 9.32 0.35 13.02
CA SER A 315 7.86 0.50 12.91
C SER A 315 7.25 -0.54 11.99
N MET A 316 7.96 -0.92 10.92
CA MET A 316 7.59 -1.98 9.99
C MET A 316 7.62 -3.40 10.62
N GLY A 317 7.95 -3.54 11.91
CA GLY A 317 8.24 -4.83 12.54
C GLY A 317 7.06 -5.82 12.61
N ASP A 318 5.83 -5.33 12.57
CA ASP A 318 4.61 -6.14 12.51
C ASP A 318 4.28 -6.64 11.10
N GLU A 319 4.77 -5.97 10.07
CA GLU A 319 4.38 -6.19 8.67
C GLU A 319 5.54 -6.70 7.79
N ILE A 320 6.80 -6.41 8.12
CA ILE A 320 7.95 -6.65 7.23
C ILE A 320 8.15 -8.13 6.87
N ASP A 321 7.88 -9.06 7.79
CA ASP A 321 8.03 -10.49 7.50
C ASP A 321 6.92 -11.01 6.56
N TYR A 322 5.71 -10.44 6.65
CA TYR A 322 4.64 -10.70 5.69
C TYR A 322 5.00 -10.08 4.34
N LEU A 323 5.42 -8.81 4.32
CA LEU A 323 5.87 -8.13 3.10
C LEU A 323 7.01 -8.89 2.40
N LYS A 324 8.01 -9.38 3.15
CA LYS A 324 9.07 -10.24 2.59
C LYS A 324 8.50 -11.49 1.94
N SER A 325 7.54 -12.15 2.59
CA SER A 325 6.89 -13.35 2.04
C SER A 325 6.11 -13.04 0.75
N GLU A 326 5.38 -11.92 0.71
CA GLU A 326 4.68 -11.45 -0.49
C GLU A 326 5.67 -11.12 -1.63
N LEU A 327 6.76 -10.41 -1.32
CA LEU A 327 7.79 -10.05 -2.28
C LEU A 327 8.51 -11.29 -2.83
N GLU A 328 8.84 -12.27 -2.00
CA GLU A 328 9.44 -13.53 -2.45
C GLU A 328 8.54 -14.31 -3.43
N ASP A 329 7.22 -14.27 -3.21
CA ASP A 329 6.21 -14.86 -4.09
C ASP A 329 6.14 -14.11 -5.43
N ILE A 330 6.02 -12.78 -5.40
CA ILE A 330 6.01 -11.93 -6.60
C ILE A 330 7.28 -12.18 -7.42
N ILE A 331 8.44 -12.13 -6.79
CA ILE A 331 9.76 -12.34 -7.43
C ILE A 331 9.83 -13.76 -8.02
N GLY A 332 9.24 -14.75 -7.37
CA GLY A 332 9.13 -16.12 -7.91
C GLY A 332 8.32 -16.19 -9.21
N HIS A 333 7.31 -15.34 -9.38
CA HIS A 333 6.47 -15.31 -10.57
C HIS A 333 7.04 -14.48 -11.72
N LEU A 334 7.98 -13.57 -11.46
CA LEU A 334 8.55 -12.65 -12.48
C LEU A 334 9.29 -13.34 -13.64
N ASN A 335 9.81 -14.57 -13.45
CA ASN A 335 10.58 -15.28 -14.48
C ASN A 335 9.86 -16.49 -15.09
N ASN A 336 8.64 -16.82 -14.66
CA ASN A 336 8.09 -18.16 -14.94
C ASN A 336 7.40 -18.36 -16.30
N ALA A 337 7.19 -17.32 -17.12
CA ALA A 337 6.81 -17.47 -18.53
C ALA A 337 6.68 -16.10 -19.21
N SER A 338 7.71 -15.61 -19.90
CA SER A 338 7.56 -14.45 -20.81
C SER A 338 8.79 -14.26 -21.70
N PRO A 339 8.66 -13.75 -22.95
CA PRO A 339 9.80 -13.31 -23.76
C PRO A 339 10.51 -12.03 -23.22
N ILE A 340 10.09 -11.51 -22.06
CA ILE A 340 10.65 -10.30 -21.45
C ILE A 340 11.82 -10.68 -20.53
N LYS A 341 12.96 -10.00 -20.70
CA LYS A 341 14.11 -10.11 -19.80
C LYS A 341 13.82 -9.32 -18.53
N THR A 342 13.62 -10.03 -17.43
CA THR A 342 13.33 -9.41 -16.13
C THR A 342 14.56 -9.39 -15.23
N ARG A 343 14.73 -8.30 -14.49
CA ARG A 343 15.69 -8.21 -13.38
C ARG A 343 15.06 -7.44 -12.23
N THR A 344 15.45 -7.80 -11.01
CA THR A 344 14.88 -7.24 -9.80
C THR A 344 15.96 -6.51 -9.01
N GLY A 345 15.66 -5.28 -8.60
CA GLY A 345 16.50 -4.48 -7.71
C GLY A 345 15.90 -4.43 -6.31
N LEU A 346 16.77 -4.40 -5.29
CA LEU A 346 16.38 -4.21 -3.90
C LEU A 346 17.15 -3.05 -3.28
N VAL A 347 16.44 -2.11 -2.70
CA VAL A 347 16.98 -1.01 -1.90
C VAL A 347 16.25 -1.02 -0.57
N PHE A 348 16.98 -1.18 0.53
CA PHE A 348 16.42 -1.06 1.87
C PHE A 348 16.93 0.21 2.50
N TYR A 349 16.11 0.84 3.33
CA TYR A 349 16.53 2.02 4.06
C TYR A 349 15.99 2.02 5.48
N ARG A 350 16.65 2.79 6.32
CA ARG A 350 16.24 3.06 7.70
C ARG A 350 16.40 4.55 7.95
N ASP A 351 16.84 4.93 9.14
CA ASP A 351 17.09 6.32 9.48
C ASP A 351 18.56 6.62 9.85
N LYS A 352 18.88 7.91 9.99
CA LYS A 352 20.20 8.42 10.33
C LYS A 352 20.60 7.97 11.72
N GLY A 353 21.75 7.32 11.81
CA GLY A 353 22.28 6.80 13.06
C GLY A 353 22.01 5.31 13.27
N ASP A 354 21.23 4.67 12.39
CA ASP A 354 21.07 3.22 12.36
C ASP A 354 22.29 2.50 11.77
N GLU A 355 22.26 1.16 11.82
CA GLU A 355 23.25 0.26 11.22
C GLU A 355 23.61 0.65 9.77
N TYR A 356 22.63 1.15 9.02
CA TYR A 356 22.78 1.73 7.70
C TYR A 356 21.63 2.70 7.46
N VAL A 357 21.87 3.75 6.67
CA VAL A 357 20.81 4.63 6.17
C VAL A 357 20.18 4.03 4.91
N VAL A 358 21.02 3.61 3.95
CA VAL A 358 20.60 2.94 2.72
C VAL A 358 21.46 1.71 2.48
N ARG A 359 20.83 0.59 2.13
CA ARG A 359 21.45 -0.66 1.72
C ARG A 359 20.94 -1.05 0.34
N ASP A 360 21.82 -0.92 -0.63
CA ASP A 360 21.54 -1.11 -2.04
C ASP A 360 22.16 -2.42 -2.54
N PHE A 361 21.35 -3.30 -3.13
CA PHE A 361 21.79 -4.58 -3.69
C PHE A 361 21.95 -4.58 -5.21
N GLY A 362 21.59 -3.49 -5.89
CA GLY A 362 21.59 -3.42 -7.35
C GLY A 362 20.52 -4.30 -8.01
N PHE A 363 20.46 -4.25 -9.34
CA PHE A 363 19.64 -5.17 -10.13
C PHE A 363 20.32 -6.52 -10.34
N ASP A 364 19.59 -7.61 -10.13
CA ASP A 364 20.01 -8.97 -10.45
C ASP A 364 18.91 -9.72 -11.23
N ALA A 365 19.31 -10.47 -12.25
CA ALA A 365 18.41 -11.34 -13.02
C ALA A 365 18.26 -12.74 -12.37
N ASN A 366 19.16 -13.10 -11.47
CA ASN A 366 19.11 -14.34 -10.72
C ASN A 366 18.21 -14.20 -9.48
N LEU A 367 16.99 -14.73 -9.57
CA LEU A 367 16.01 -14.66 -8.49
C LEU A 367 16.49 -15.29 -7.19
N MET A 368 17.40 -16.26 -7.23
CA MET A 368 17.93 -16.88 -6.00
C MET A 368 18.79 -15.90 -5.22
N ASN A 369 19.62 -15.09 -5.90
CA ASN A 369 20.40 -14.04 -5.26
C ASN A 369 19.50 -12.97 -4.66
N VAL A 370 18.48 -12.54 -5.42
CA VAL A 370 17.49 -11.55 -4.97
C VAL A 370 16.76 -12.04 -3.72
N LYS A 371 16.23 -13.27 -3.73
CA LYS A 371 15.57 -13.89 -2.57
C LYS A 371 16.51 -14.04 -1.36
N ASN A 372 17.77 -14.40 -1.59
CA ASN A 372 18.78 -14.49 -0.53
C ASN A 372 19.10 -13.13 0.09
N ASN A 373 19.06 -12.04 -0.69
CA ASN A 373 19.27 -10.69 -0.16
C ASN A 373 18.02 -10.22 0.62
N LEU A 374 16.82 -10.47 0.09
CA LEU A 374 15.55 -10.16 0.73
C LEU A 374 15.37 -10.87 2.08
N SER A 375 15.59 -12.18 2.13
CA SER A 375 15.35 -13.00 3.34
C SER A 375 16.21 -12.58 4.54
N LYS A 376 17.38 -11.97 4.30
CA LYS A 376 18.30 -11.47 5.33
C LYS A 376 17.90 -10.13 5.95
N GLN A 377 16.93 -9.42 5.37
CA GLN A 377 16.51 -8.13 5.90
C GLN A 377 15.53 -8.29 7.05
N TYR A 378 15.54 -7.33 7.97
CA TYR A 378 14.69 -7.29 9.15
C TYR A 378 14.45 -5.84 9.57
N ALA A 379 13.30 -5.59 10.18
CA ALA A 379 12.93 -4.31 10.78
C ALA A 379 13.80 -4.06 12.01
N SER A 380 14.45 -2.90 12.08
CA SER A 380 15.22 -2.46 13.25
C SER A 380 15.59 -1.00 13.11
N GLY A 381 15.95 -0.36 14.21
CA GLY A 381 16.38 1.04 14.18
C GLY A 381 15.19 2.00 14.16
N GLY A 382 15.46 3.23 13.73
CA GLY A 382 14.56 4.36 13.84
C GLY A 382 14.81 5.19 15.11
N GLY A 383 14.11 6.31 15.24
CA GLY A 383 14.25 7.21 16.38
C GLY A 383 13.12 8.23 16.48
N ASP A 384 12.89 8.97 15.41
CA ASP A 384 11.72 9.81 15.23
C ASP A 384 10.73 9.17 14.22
N PHE A 385 9.66 9.89 13.89
CA PHE A 385 8.60 9.39 13.00
C PHE A 385 9.03 9.41 11.54
N GLU A 386 9.98 10.27 11.19
CA GLU A 386 10.41 10.46 9.82
C GLU A 386 11.63 9.61 9.48
N GLU A 387 11.81 9.29 8.19
CA GLU A 387 12.87 8.36 7.77
C GLU A 387 13.64 8.85 6.55
N ALA A 388 14.69 8.12 6.16
CA ALA A 388 15.56 8.48 5.03
C ALA A 388 15.00 8.13 3.64
N VAL A 389 13.70 8.36 3.42
CA VAL A 389 13.00 8.06 2.16
C VAL A 389 13.68 8.77 0.97
N GLU A 390 14.10 10.03 1.12
CA GLU A 390 14.73 10.77 0.03
C GLU A 390 16.14 10.25 -0.33
N GLU A 391 16.91 9.77 0.65
CA GLU A 391 18.23 9.18 0.39
C GLU A 391 18.10 7.84 -0.34
N ALA A 392 17.11 7.05 0.05
CA ALA A 392 16.76 5.81 -0.64
C ALA A 392 16.24 6.05 -2.06
N MET A 393 15.45 7.11 -2.28
CA MET A 393 15.08 7.55 -3.62
C MET A 393 16.30 7.96 -4.45
N GLU A 394 17.26 8.69 -3.87
CA GLU A 394 18.48 9.07 -4.58
C GLU A 394 19.31 7.86 -5.00
N SER A 395 19.48 6.87 -4.12
CA SER A 395 20.11 5.58 -4.46
C SER A 395 19.34 4.87 -5.57
N ALA A 396 18.04 4.66 -5.40
CA ALA A 396 17.20 3.93 -6.32
C ALA A 396 17.12 4.57 -7.71
N ILE A 397 17.15 5.90 -7.82
CA ILE A 397 16.97 6.61 -9.10
C ILE A 397 18.30 6.92 -9.77
N TYR A 398 19.32 7.36 -9.03
CA TYR A 398 20.59 7.85 -9.61
C TYR A 398 21.70 6.79 -9.64
N GLN A 399 21.78 5.92 -8.64
CA GLN A 399 22.90 4.97 -8.50
C GLN A 399 22.61 3.65 -9.22
N GLN A 400 21.34 3.26 -9.27
CA GLN A 400 20.89 2.05 -9.95
C GLN A 400 21.09 2.10 -11.47
N GLN A 401 21.52 0.96 -12.02
CA GLN A 401 21.80 0.78 -13.43
C GLN A 401 20.55 0.43 -14.24
N TRP A 402 19.53 1.30 -14.25
CA TRP A 402 18.29 1.14 -15.03
C TRP A 402 18.54 0.94 -16.53
N THR A 403 17.68 0.17 -17.20
CA THR A 403 17.86 -0.22 -18.61
C THR A 403 17.75 1.01 -19.49
N THR A 404 18.81 1.40 -20.19
CA THR A 404 18.81 2.59 -21.06
C THR A 404 18.63 2.28 -22.54
N GLN A 405 18.75 1.01 -22.93
CA GLN A 405 18.73 0.57 -24.32
C GLN A 405 17.57 -0.38 -24.60
N GLY A 406 16.89 -0.14 -25.72
CA GLY A 406 15.76 -0.92 -26.19
C GLY A 406 14.46 -0.72 -25.39
N PRO A 407 13.37 -1.36 -25.84
CA PRO A 407 12.05 -1.22 -25.21
C PRO A 407 12.04 -1.79 -23.78
N ALA A 408 11.78 -0.94 -22.79
CA ALA A 408 11.87 -1.28 -21.38
C ALA A 408 10.72 -0.72 -20.55
N ALA A 409 10.18 -1.54 -19.64
CA ALA A 409 9.32 -1.10 -18.55
C ALA A 409 10.16 -1.01 -17.28
N LYS A 410 10.00 0.07 -16.51
CA LYS A 410 10.79 0.36 -15.31
C LYS A 410 9.84 0.72 -14.17
N LEU A 411 9.76 -0.14 -13.18
CA LEU A 411 8.82 0.00 -12.07
C LEU A 411 9.62 0.11 -10.78
N MET A 412 9.27 1.09 -9.96
CA MET A 412 9.81 1.26 -8.62
C MET A 412 8.66 1.20 -7.61
N PHE A 413 8.59 0.10 -6.88
CA PHE A 413 7.67 -0.04 -5.75
C PHE A 413 8.32 0.57 -4.50
N MET A 414 7.66 1.55 -3.88
CA MET A 414 8.14 2.17 -2.64
C MET A 414 7.27 1.66 -1.50
N ILE A 415 7.82 0.86 -0.60
CA ILE A 415 7.10 0.23 0.50
C ILE A 415 7.54 0.92 1.79
N LEU A 416 6.61 1.58 2.49
CA LEU A 416 6.92 2.46 3.64
C LEU A 416 5.73 2.66 4.59
N ASP A 417 6.04 2.93 5.86
CA ASP A 417 5.07 3.33 6.89
C ASP A 417 5.28 4.77 7.42
N ALA A 418 6.39 5.42 7.05
CA ALA A 418 6.79 6.73 7.56
C ALA A 418 7.10 7.79 6.46
N PRO A 419 6.88 9.10 6.72
CA PRO A 419 7.29 10.16 5.80
C PRO A 419 8.82 10.37 5.73
N PRO A 420 9.34 10.99 4.66
CA PRO A 420 10.67 11.61 4.71
C PRO A 420 10.70 12.75 5.73
N HIS A 421 11.86 13.03 6.34
CA HIS A 421 11.98 14.24 7.15
C HIS A 421 11.72 15.49 6.29
N HIS A 422 11.10 16.49 6.93
CA HIS A 422 10.64 17.70 6.26
C HIS A 422 11.60 18.86 6.49
N ASP A 423 12.44 19.14 5.49
CA ASP A 423 13.15 20.39 5.36
C ASP A 423 13.30 20.81 3.89
N GLN A 424 13.71 22.07 3.65
CA GLN A 424 13.77 22.61 2.30
C GLN A 424 14.76 21.85 1.38
N ALA A 425 15.86 21.31 1.92
CA ALA A 425 16.83 20.56 1.13
C ALA A 425 16.28 19.18 0.75
N ARG A 426 15.63 18.48 1.69
CA ARG A 426 14.99 17.18 1.46
C ARG A 426 13.81 17.27 0.51
N VAL A 427 12.96 18.30 0.66
CA VAL A 427 11.88 18.59 -0.30
C VAL A 427 12.45 18.79 -1.71
N LYS A 428 13.54 19.56 -1.87
CA LYS A 428 14.20 19.75 -3.18
C LYS A 428 14.82 18.46 -3.72
N SER A 429 15.37 17.59 -2.86
CA SER A 429 15.87 16.27 -3.26
C SER A 429 14.73 15.43 -3.83
N ILE A 430 13.62 15.31 -3.10
CA ILE A 430 12.42 14.58 -3.53
C ILE A 430 11.90 15.09 -4.88
N GLN A 431 11.74 16.41 -5.02
CA GLN A 431 11.28 17.04 -6.27
C GLN A 431 12.20 16.71 -7.46
N ARG A 432 13.52 16.74 -7.24
CA ARG A 432 14.53 16.39 -8.25
C ARG A 432 14.45 14.91 -8.62
N SER A 433 14.31 14.04 -7.64
CA SER A 433 14.18 12.59 -7.81
C SER A 433 12.93 12.23 -8.62
N VAL A 434 11.77 12.82 -8.31
CA VAL A 434 10.54 12.60 -9.10
C VAL A 434 10.69 13.06 -10.55
N LYS A 435 11.30 14.24 -10.76
CA LYS A 435 11.57 14.76 -12.11
C LYS A 435 12.52 13.86 -12.89
N GLU A 436 13.56 13.36 -12.24
CA GLU A 436 14.51 12.44 -12.87
C GLU A 436 13.89 11.07 -13.17
N ALA A 437 13.10 10.53 -12.24
CA ALA A 437 12.38 9.27 -12.44
C ALA A 437 11.47 9.35 -13.68
N ALA A 438 10.70 10.43 -13.82
CA ALA A 438 9.90 10.68 -15.01
C ALA A 438 10.78 10.74 -16.28
N ALA A 439 11.89 11.47 -16.25
CA ALA A 439 12.81 11.62 -17.38
C ALA A 439 13.46 10.29 -17.81
N LYS A 440 13.73 9.39 -16.85
CA LYS A 440 14.26 8.04 -17.07
C LYS A 440 13.18 7.02 -17.47
N GLY A 441 11.90 7.39 -17.41
CA GLY A 441 10.76 6.50 -17.65
C GLY A 441 10.50 5.52 -16.51
N ILE A 442 10.96 5.82 -15.30
CA ILE A 442 10.71 5.02 -14.09
C ILE A 442 9.32 5.37 -13.58
N THR A 443 8.46 4.37 -13.46
CA THR A 443 7.11 4.49 -12.91
C THR A 443 7.15 4.20 -11.42
N MET A 444 6.84 5.18 -10.57
CA MET A 444 6.81 5.03 -9.12
C MET A 444 5.44 4.52 -8.68
N ILE A 445 5.44 3.48 -7.85
CA ILE A 445 4.23 2.85 -7.30
C ILE A 445 4.41 2.76 -5.79
N PRO A 446 4.03 3.79 -5.03
CA PRO A 446 4.04 3.72 -3.58
C PRO A 446 3.03 2.68 -3.08
N VAL A 447 3.43 1.94 -2.07
CA VAL A 447 2.72 0.91 -1.32
C VAL A 447 2.84 1.29 0.14
N VAL A 448 1.86 2.01 0.67
CA VAL A 448 1.90 2.47 2.06
C VAL A 448 1.37 1.39 3.00
N ALA A 449 2.06 1.19 4.12
CA ALA A 449 1.67 0.29 5.19
C ALA A 449 0.94 1.05 6.32
N SER A 450 0.97 0.53 7.55
CA SER A 450 0.39 1.21 8.70
C SER A 450 1.17 2.51 9.01
N GLY A 451 0.83 3.27 10.05
CA GLY A 451 1.65 4.43 10.48
C GLY A 451 1.61 5.71 9.63
N ILE A 452 1.28 5.66 8.34
CA ILE A 452 1.32 6.85 7.48
C ILE A 452 0.29 7.92 7.84
N ASP A 453 0.66 9.19 7.68
CA ASP A 453 -0.24 10.34 7.85
C ASP A 453 -0.83 10.84 6.51
N LYS A 454 -1.71 11.85 6.60
CA LYS A 454 -2.34 12.45 5.41
C LYS A 454 -1.37 13.28 4.56
N ASN A 455 -0.24 13.74 5.10
CA ASN A 455 0.81 14.43 4.34
C ASN A 455 1.63 13.43 3.52
N THR A 456 1.93 12.26 4.09
CA THR A 456 2.57 11.14 3.42
C THR A 456 1.68 10.58 2.32
N GLU A 457 0.39 10.34 2.58
CA GLU A 457 -0.57 9.92 1.55
C GLU A 457 -0.53 10.87 0.35
N PHE A 458 -0.59 12.18 0.62
CA PHE A 458 -0.55 13.21 -0.42
C PHE A 458 0.76 13.17 -1.22
N LEU A 459 1.91 13.06 -0.54
CA LEU A 459 3.22 12.98 -1.18
C LEU A 459 3.35 11.74 -2.07
N MET A 460 2.90 10.57 -1.58
CA MET A 460 2.96 9.31 -2.33
C MET A 460 2.11 9.39 -3.60
N ARG A 461 0.89 9.91 -3.51
CA ARG A 461 0.02 10.11 -4.69
C ARG A 461 0.63 11.07 -5.70
N LEU A 462 1.32 12.12 -5.23
CA LEU A 462 2.06 13.03 -6.11
C LEU A 462 3.23 12.36 -6.84
N MET A 463 4.04 11.56 -6.14
CA MET A 463 5.13 10.80 -6.74
C MET A 463 4.63 9.84 -7.82
N ALA A 464 3.53 9.14 -7.53
CA ALA A 464 2.86 8.26 -8.49
C ALA A 464 2.39 9.04 -9.73
N MET A 465 1.65 10.14 -9.57
CA MET A 465 1.20 10.95 -10.70
C MET A 465 2.35 11.54 -11.52
N GLY A 466 3.40 12.03 -10.84
CA GLY A 466 4.58 12.63 -11.45
C GLY A 466 5.27 11.68 -12.43
N THR A 467 5.16 10.38 -12.19
CA THR A 467 5.84 9.32 -12.94
C THR A 467 4.90 8.39 -13.70
N ASN A 468 3.63 8.80 -13.87
CA ASN A 468 2.59 8.03 -14.57
C ASN A 468 2.24 6.68 -13.91
N GLY A 469 2.49 6.58 -12.61
CA GLY A 469 2.24 5.43 -11.76
C GLY A 469 0.85 5.39 -11.14
N THR A 470 0.76 4.69 -10.02
CA THR A 470 -0.47 4.50 -9.25
C THR A 470 -0.14 4.42 -7.76
N TYR A 471 -1.10 4.74 -6.91
CA TYR A 471 -0.97 4.67 -5.46
C TYR A 471 -1.56 3.34 -4.96
N VAL A 472 -0.84 2.64 -4.10
CA VAL A 472 -1.26 1.41 -3.43
C VAL A 472 -1.18 1.64 -1.93
N PHE A 473 -2.15 1.09 -1.20
CA PHE A 473 -2.22 1.16 0.24
C PHE A 473 -2.69 -0.18 0.80
N LEU A 474 -2.08 -0.63 1.90
CA LEU A 474 -2.54 -1.79 2.65
C LEU A 474 -3.88 -1.49 3.33
N THR A 475 -4.63 -2.55 3.63
CA THR A 475 -5.99 -2.49 4.17
C THR A 475 -6.12 -3.41 5.39
N ASP A 476 -6.98 -3.03 6.32
CA ASP A 476 -7.24 -3.79 7.55
C ASP A 476 -8.00 -5.11 7.30
N ASP A 477 -8.45 -5.39 6.07
CA ASP A 477 -9.22 -6.61 5.71
C ASP A 477 -8.47 -7.92 6.01
N SER A 478 -7.13 -7.90 5.96
CA SER A 478 -6.29 -9.05 6.33
C SER A 478 -6.22 -9.29 7.84
N GLY A 479 -6.47 -8.26 8.67
CA GLY A 479 -6.23 -8.28 10.10
C GLY A 479 -4.76 -8.39 10.51
N ILE A 480 -3.82 -8.12 9.59
CA ILE A 480 -2.37 -8.17 9.81
C ILE A 480 -1.82 -6.75 9.90
N GLY A 481 -0.89 -6.54 10.83
CA GLY A 481 -0.31 -5.24 11.08
C GLY A 481 -1.16 -4.36 11.98
N ASN A 482 -0.68 -3.14 12.22
CA ASN A 482 -1.44 -2.10 12.88
C ASN A 482 -2.55 -1.57 11.96
N SER A 483 -3.47 -0.77 12.51
CA SER A 483 -4.54 -0.19 11.68
C SER A 483 -3.97 0.77 10.64
N HIS A 484 -4.47 0.64 9.43
CA HIS A 484 -4.02 1.40 8.27
C HIS A 484 -4.85 2.69 8.12
N LEU A 485 -4.19 3.74 7.64
CA LEU A 485 -4.86 5.00 7.34
C LEU A 485 -5.96 4.76 6.30
N LYS A 486 -7.21 5.10 6.64
CA LYS A 486 -8.31 5.09 5.66
C LYS A 486 -7.93 6.00 4.47
N PRO A 487 -7.85 5.48 3.24
CA PRO A 487 -7.35 6.24 2.09
C PRO A 487 -8.34 7.34 1.69
N THR A 488 -7.84 8.45 1.17
CA THR A 488 -8.65 9.58 0.68
C THR A 488 -8.92 9.43 -0.81
N THR A 489 -9.60 8.35 -1.14
CA THR A 489 -9.83 7.89 -2.50
C THR A 489 -11.33 7.77 -2.77
N GLY A 490 -11.71 7.55 -4.03
CA GLY A 490 -13.05 7.06 -4.36
C GLY A 490 -13.19 5.58 -3.98
N SER A 491 -14.23 4.93 -4.51
CA SER A 491 -14.39 3.48 -4.35
C SER A 491 -13.20 2.72 -4.95
N TYR A 492 -12.75 1.69 -4.25
CA TYR A 492 -11.67 0.81 -4.67
C TYR A 492 -12.02 -0.66 -4.39
N GLN A 493 -11.30 -1.57 -5.03
CA GLN A 493 -11.40 -2.99 -4.80
C GLN A 493 -10.28 -3.43 -3.85
N VAL A 494 -10.62 -4.29 -2.89
CA VAL A 494 -9.64 -4.97 -2.03
C VAL A 494 -9.15 -6.23 -2.76
N GLU A 495 -7.84 -6.38 -2.86
CA GLU A 495 -7.15 -7.53 -3.46
C GLU A 495 -6.06 -8.03 -2.50
N GLN A 496 -5.61 -9.28 -2.68
CA GLN A 496 -4.36 -9.72 -2.05
C GLN A 496 -3.19 -8.90 -2.61
N LEU A 497 -2.26 -8.49 -1.75
CA LEU A 497 -1.17 -7.59 -2.12
C LEU A 497 -0.33 -8.17 -3.26
N ASN A 498 0.09 -9.44 -3.16
CA ASN A 498 0.86 -10.06 -4.23
C ASN A 498 0.11 -10.15 -5.57
N ALA A 499 -1.18 -10.48 -5.54
CA ALA A 499 -2.03 -10.49 -6.73
C ALA A 499 -2.12 -9.10 -7.36
N LEU A 500 -2.31 -8.07 -6.53
CA LEU A 500 -2.34 -6.68 -6.95
C LEU A 500 -1.01 -6.23 -7.58
N LEU A 501 0.11 -6.45 -6.90
CA LEU A 501 1.44 -6.05 -7.41
C LEU A 501 1.79 -6.81 -8.69
N ASN A 502 1.49 -8.11 -8.77
CA ASN A 502 1.68 -8.90 -10.00
C ASN A 502 0.82 -8.35 -11.15
N ARG A 503 -0.46 -8.04 -10.89
CA ARG A 503 -1.36 -7.40 -11.88
C ARG A 503 -0.79 -6.07 -12.36
N LEU A 504 -0.25 -5.24 -11.47
CA LEU A 504 0.38 -3.97 -11.83
C LEU A 504 1.63 -4.18 -12.68
N ILE A 505 2.50 -5.11 -12.30
CA ILE A 505 3.72 -5.43 -13.06
C ILE A 505 3.35 -5.85 -14.49
N ARG A 506 2.41 -6.77 -14.65
CA ARG A 506 1.96 -7.25 -15.96
C ARG A 506 1.32 -6.16 -16.81
N LYS A 507 0.45 -5.33 -16.21
CA LYS A 507 -0.15 -4.15 -16.83
C LYS A 507 0.94 -3.20 -17.36
N TYR A 508 1.86 -2.76 -16.50
CA TYR A 508 2.89 -1.80 -16.89
C TYR A 508 3.98 -2.38 -17.82
N ALA A 509 4.18 -3.70 -17.80
CA ALA A 509 5.00 -4.41 -18.80
C ALA A 509 4.28 -4.59 -20.15
N GLY A 510 3.02 -4.16 -20.27
CA GLY A 510 2.23 -4.30 -21.49
C GLY A 510 1.78 -5.74 -21.79
N LEU A 511 1.88 -6.66 -20.82
CA LEU A 511 1.54 -8.07 -21.00
C LEU A 511 0.04 -8.33 -21.05
N ASP A 512 -0.75 -7.51 -20.37
CA ASP A 512 -2.22 -7.65 -20.30
C ASP A 512 -2.93 -6.78 -21.35
N SER A 513 -2.19 -6.09 -22.23
CA SER A 513 -2.74 -5.18 -23.24
C SER A 513 -3.59 -5.86 -24.33
N ASN A 514 -3.53 -7.19 -24.42
CA ASN A 514 -4.42 -8.00 -25.27
C ASN A 514 -5.75 -8.38 -24.58
N VAL A 515 -5.90 -8.18 -23.27
CA VAL A 515 -7.11 -8.60 -22.53
C VAL A 515 -8.26 -7.58 -22.66
N ALA A 516 -7.97 -6.35 -23.07
CA ALA A 516 -8.97 -5.32 -23.32
C ALA A 516 -9.86 -5.63 -24.56
N GLY A 517 -9.48 -6.59 -25.41
CA GLY A 517 -10.29 -7.03 -26.56
C GLY A 517 -11.28 -8.16 -26.27
N GLU A 518 -11.10 -8.92 -25.18
CA GLU A 518 -11.92 -10.12 -24.89
C GLU A 518 -13.01 -9.89 -23.83
N LEU A 519 -12.95 -8.79 -23.07
CA LEU A 519 -13.98 -8.45 -22.06
C LEU A 519 -15.09 -7.52 -22.59
N LEU A 520 -15.04 -7.12 -23.86
CA LEU A 520 -16.07 -6.29 -24.52
C LEU A 520 -16.85 -7.03 -25.62
N SER A 521 -16.66 -8.35 -25.77
CA SER A 521 -17.35 -9.16 -26.79
C SER A 521 -18.31 -10.21 -26.23
N SER A 522 -18.51 -10.29 -24.91
CA SER A 522 -19.39 -11.30 -24.27
C SER A 522 -20.72 -10.77 -23.75
N THR A 523 -21.15 -9.56 -24.13
CA THR A 523 -22.47 -9.01 -23.74
C THR A 523 -23.46 -8.78 -24.89
N ASP A 524 -23.17 -9.25 -26.10
CA ASP A 524 -24.18 -9.36 -27.16
C ASP A 524 -24.21 -10.78 -27.74
N LYS A 525 -25.04 -11.64 -27.12
CA LYS A 525 -25.82 -12.71 -27.78
C LYS A 525 -26.86 -13.33 -26.86
#